data_AF-A0A931RQE9-F1
#
_entry.id   AF-A0A931RQE9-F1
#
_cell.length_a   1.000
_cell.length_b   1.000
_cell.length_c   1.000
_cell.angle_alpha   90.00
_cell.angle_beta   90.00
_cell.angle_gamma   90.00
#
_symmetry.space_group_name_H-M   'P 1'
#
loop_
_entity.id
_entity.type
_entity.pdbx_description
1 polymer ?
#
loop_
_entity_poly.entity_id
_entity_poly.type
_entity_poly.pdbx_seq_one_letter_code
_entity_poly.pdbx_strand_id
1 'polypeptide(L)'
;MNIKRKVLTASLIIILISFVGLNNFSEIWAENQLEINKAISYLKLQPQNAWNTMALAGAEETENNLEYLKSVPSNQKSATTYAKYILALVAVGKNPANFGDENYIEKLKSFYQDNQFGEKNLINDDVWAILAFSAVGQGNLAIVQGAKDYVLSEQNSDGGWSYDISSSSDTNDTSSTIMALLGAGVPSSSSAILNAISYLKAQQNNDGGFPYLASSPSDSCSDAWIISAIYKLGQDPVNPSWQKNGKNAIDHLKSLQDVDGGFWWQSAGDNKFCSSYAIISLLEKYYPVETIYNLHHLRIEGKDSTVCDIEINGATALDLIIKGSKICNYDYLISEYPGMGLYLVKINGQDSWMYMVNNISPMVGADSYYLEPSDEVLWFSAEWLDKGWFPTKAELTKTGDLAEIQVKYYNSETSDWQNFEMQGIKVKIGSSDFTTDDLGKVEVSLSGLEGGFYQAFVESQIIDGTGYIRSEKVNLTTGQAPKDHQVGLKAEIEKVEVPPGGKQDEISFSVSPDILDFGKLKPGGSSVKNLTINNGNNRIYLETEASGANVFQDNLNIDGKLGKIFSVEMDLGQTKILPVELSIPLSYNDNFGLVEGELTFWAIKK
;
A
#
# COMPACT_ATOMS: atom_id res chain seq x y z
N MET A 1 35.73 20.64 44.72
CA MET A 1 34.95 21.74 45.32
C MET A 1 34.69 22.79 44.24
N ASN A 2 33.42 22.95 43.83
CA ASN A 2 32.73 24.14 43.26
C ASN A 2 33.42 25.02 42.19
N ILE A 3 32.92 25.22 40.95
CA ILE A 3 31.62 25.73 40.41
C ILE A 3 31.74 27.18 39.82
N LYS A 4 31.07 27.39 38.66
CA LYS A 4 30.52 28.65 38.02
C LYS A 4 31.48 29.56 37.21
N ARG A 5 31.24 29.88 35.91
CA ARG A 5 30.14 30.54 35.12
C ARG A 5 30.36 32.05 34.93
N LYS A 6 30.31 32.54 33.67
CA LYS A 6 29.59 33.74 33.13
C LYS A 6 29.95 33.92 31.64
N VAL A 7 29.03 33.84 30.66
CA VAL A 7 28.00 34.79 30.16
C VAL A 7 28.56 35.90 29.24
N LEU A 8 28.09 35.93 27.98
CA LEU A 8 27.94 37.08 27.08
C LEU A 8 26.90 36.69 26.00
N THR A 9 25.61 37.00 26.16
CA THR A 9 24.86 38.12 25.53
C THR A 9 25.05 38.25 24.01
N ALA A 10 24.06 37.77 23.24
CA ALA A 10 23.87 38.08 21.83
C ALA A 10 22.56 38.89 21.66
N SER A 11 22.66 39.97 20.91
CA SER A 11 21.65 41.02 20.73
C SER A 11 20.45 40.57 19.89
N LEU A 12 19.26 41.05 20.27
CA LEU A 12 18.02 40.99 19.50
C LEU A 12 18.19 41.67 18.13
N ILE A 13 17.92 40.93 17.05
CA ILE A 13 17.45 41.48 15.77
C ILE A 13 16.00 41.03 15.63
N ILE A 14 15.08 41.98 15.74
CA ILE A 14 13.66 41.79 15.46
C ILE A 14 13.51 41.73 13.94
N ILE A 15 13.28 40.53 13.39
CA ILE A 15 12.77 40.39 12.03
C ILE A 15 11.24 40.41 12.14
N LEU A 16 10.65 41.53 11.74
CA LEU A 16 9.23 41.60 11.38
C LEU A 16 9.03 40.72 10.14
N ILE A 17 8.69 39.45 10.33
CA ILE A 17 8.08 38.65 9.26
C ILE A 17 6.60 38.97 9.29
N SER A 18 6.15 39.61 8.21
CA SER A 18 4.79 40.00 7.91
C SER A 18 3.79 38.87 8.17
N PHE A 19 2.80 39.15 9.01
CA PHE A 19 1.56 38.40 9.26
C PHE A 19 0.70 38.12 8.00
N VAL A 20 1.15 38.55 6.82
CA VAL A 20 0.45 38.42 5.53
C VAL A 20 0.72 37.07 4.85
N GLY A 21 1.82 36.38 5.19
CA GLY A 21 2.22 35.14 4.51
C GLY A 21 1.47 33.86 4.94
N LEU A 22 0.94 33.81 6.16
CA LEU A 22 0.27 32.60 6.70
C LEU A 22 -1.19 32.48 6.24
N ASN A 23 -1.91 33.61 6.10
CA ASN A 23 -3.28 33.60 5.58
C ASN A 23 -3.34 33.22 4.10
N ASN A 24 -2.38 33.71 3.30
CA ASN A 24 -2.31 33.40 1.87
C ASN A 24 -2.00 31.92 1.61
N PHE A 25 -1.20 31.26 2.46
CA PHE A 25 -0.92 29.83 2.31
C PHE A 25 -2.19 28.98 2.55
N SER A 26 -2.96 29.24 3.62
CA SER A 26 -4.21 28.50 3.87
C SER A 26 -5.28 28.75 2.79
N GLU A 27 -5.34 29.95 2.21
CA GLU A 27 -6.28 30.29 1.14
C GLU A 27 -5.91 29.62 -0.19
N ILE A 28 -4.62 29.62 -0.58
CA ILE A 28 -4.15 28.96 -1.82
C ILE A 28 -4.35 27.44 -1.76
N TRP A 29 -4.11 26.81 -0.61
CA TRP A 29 -4.38 25.39 -0.42
C TRP A 29 -5.88 25.06 -0.50
N ALA A 30 -6.75 25.90 0.08
CA ALA A 30 -8.19 25.74 0.02
C ALA A 30 -8.77 25.96 -1.40
N GLU A 31 -8.25 26.94 -2.15
CA GLU A 31 -8.65 27.20 -3.54
C GLU A 31 -8.25 26.05 -4.47
N ASN A 32 -7.03 25.51 -4.32
CA ASN A 32 -6.58 24.37 -5.11
C ASN A 32 -7.45 23.12 -4.88
N GLN A 33 -7.81 22.85 -3.61
CA GLN A 33 -8.66 21.71 -3.28
C GLN A 33 -10.08 21.88 -3.82
N LEU A 34 -10.63 23.10 -3.81
CA LEU A 34 -11.95 23.39 -4.37
C LEU A 34 -12.00 23.09 -5.87
N GLU A 35 -10.99 23.52 -6.62
CA GLU A 35 -10.91 23.29 -8.07
C GLU A 35 -10.72 21.80 -8.41
N ILE A 36 -9.93 21.06 -7.63
CA ILE A 36 -9.81 19.61 -7.76
C ILE A 36 -11.15 18.92 -7.50
N ASN A 37 -11.86 19.31 -6.45
CA ASN A 37 -13.17 18.73 -6.11
C ASN A 37 -14.22 18.95 -7.21
N LYS A 38 -14.22 20.11 -7.88
CA LYS A 38 -15.08 20.36 -9.05
C LYS A 38 -14.72 19.43 -10.20
N ALA A 39 -13.43 19.23 -10.48
CA ALA A 39 -12.98 18.34 -11.53
C ALA A 39 -13.39 16.88 -11.27
N ILE A 40 -13.24 16.41 -10.03
CA ILE A 40 -13.72 15.08 -9.60
C ILE A 40 -15.23 14.96 -9.81
N SER A 41 -16.00 15.98 -9.41
CA SER A 41 -17.47 16.01 -9.60
C SER A 41 -17.86 15.93 -11.07
N TYR A 42 -17.17 16.68 -11.94
CA TYR A 42 -17.33 16.61 -13.39
C TYR A 42 -17.08 15.19 -13.92
N LEU A 43 -15.97 14.58 -13.49
CA LEU A 43 -15.52 13.28 -13.99
C LEU A 43 -16.46 12.14 -13.61
N LYS A 44 -17.06 12.18 -12.41
CA LYS A 44 -18.07 11.21 -11.95
C LYS A 44 -19.31 11.16 -12.85
N LEU A 45 -19.63 12.26 -13.54
CA LEU A 45 -20.76 12.34 -14.46
C LEU A 45 -20.43 11.83 -15.87
N GLN A 46 -19.16 11.53 -16.17
CA GLN A 46 -18.74 11.07 -17.49
C GLN A 46 -18.83 9.55 -17.64
N PRO A 47 -18.95 9.03 -18.88
CA PRO A 47 -18.84 7.59 -19.14
C PRO A 47 -17.54 7.03 -18.59
N GLN A 48 -17.65 5.96 -17.80
CA GLN A 48 -16.50 5.32 -17.18
C GLN A 48 -15.61 4.64 -18.23
N ASN A 49 -14.31 4.87 -18.08
CA ASN A 49 -13.24 4.28 -18.86
C ASN A 49 -11.97 4.24 -17.99
N ALA A 50 -10.94 3.52 -18.45
CA ALA A 50 -9.74 3.27 -17.64
C ALA A 50 -9.05 4.54 -17.12
N TRP A 51 -9.03 5.63 -17.91
CA TRP A 51 -8.44 6.90 -17.49
C TRP A 51 -9.25 7.57 -16.38
N ASN A 52 -10.59 7.56 -16.53
CA ASN A 52 -11.47 8.10 -15.50
C ASN A 52 -11.35 7.27 -14.21
N THR A 53 -11.28 5.94 -14.31
CA THR A 53 -11.10 5.05 -13.17
C THR A 53 -9.78 5.32 -12.45
N MET A 54 -8.66 5.49 -13.17
CA MET A 54 -7.39 5.84 -12.53
C MET A 54 -7.43 7.20 -11.83
N ALA A 55 -8.05 8.21 -12.45
CA ALA A 55 -8.16 9.54 -11.86
C ALA A 55 -9.05 9.56 -10.61
N LEU A 56 -10.20 8.87 -10.65
CA LEU A 56 -11.09 8.71 -9.50
C LEU A 56 -10.42 7.91 -8.38
N ALA A 57 -9.72 6.83 -8.71
CA ALA A 57 -8.95 6.06 -7.73
C ALA A 57 -7.84 6.90 -7.09
N GLY A 58 -7.13 7.71 -7.89
CA GLY A 58 -6.13 8.65 -7.39
C GLY A 58 -6.71 9.67 -6.41
N ALA A 59 -7.98 10.04 -6.59
CA ALA A 59 -8.77 10.90 -5.71
C ALA A 59 -9.45 10.16 -4.54
N GLU A 60 -9.11 8.88 -4.32
CA GLU A 60 -9.67 8.02 -3.27
C GLU A 60 -11.19 7.79 -3.38
N GLU A 61 -11.74 7.91 -4.58
CA GLU A 61 -13.15 7.64 -4.86
C GLU A 61 -13.42 6.14 -4.97
N THR A 62 -14.36 5.64 -4.18
CA THR A 62 -14.61 4.19 -4.01
C THR A 62 -15.74 3.63 -4.88
N GLU A 63 -16.62 4.50 -5.40
CA GLU A 63 -17.78 4.11 -6.23
C GLU A 63 -17.44 4.04 -7.73
N ASN A 64 -16.55 3.13 -8.12
CA ASN A 64 -16.18 2.93 -9.53
C ASN A 64 -16.97 1.76 -10.16
N ASN A 65 -17.63 1.99 -11.31
CA ASN A 65 -18.16 0.90 -12.12
C ASN A 65 -17.03 0.21 -12.87
N LEU A 66 -16.66 -1.00 -12.44
CA LEU A 66 -15.56 -1.79 -13.01
C LEU A 66 -16.01 -2.84 -14.04
N GLU A 67 -17.29 -2.92 -14.39
CA GLU A 67 -17.82 -4.00 -15.25
C GLU A 67 -17.13 -4.03 -16.62
N TYR A 68 -16.81 -2.85 -17.18
CA TYR A 68 -16.13 -2.73 -18.47
C TYR A 68 -14.67 -3.24 -18.45
N LEU A 69 -14.09 -3.43 -17.26
CA LEU A 69 -12.76 -3.99 -17.07
C LEU A 69 -12.76 -5.52 -16.95
N LYS A 70 -13.92 -6.18 -16.96
CA LYS A 70 -13.99 -7.65 -16.89
C LYS A 70 -13.55 -8.34 -18.19
N SER A 71 -13.74 -7.70 -19.34
CA SER A 71 -13.26 -8.25 -20.61
C SER A 71 -12.74 -7.16 -21.54
N VAL A 72 -11.70 -7.49 -22.29
CA VAL A 72 -11.22 -6.66 -23.39
C VAL A 72 -11.98 -7.03 -24.67
N PRO A 73 -12.69 -6.08 -25.32
CA PRO A 73 -13.39 -6.35 -26.57
C PRO A 73 -12.45 -6.94 -27.63
N SER A 74 -12.91 -7.94 -28.38
CA SER A 74 -12.06 -8.70 -29.31
C SER A 74 -11.33 -7.84 -30.34
N ASN A 75 -11.92 -6.71 -30.76
CA ASN A 75 -11.34 -5.76 -31.71
C ASN A 75 -10.44 -4.70 -31.07
N GLN A 76 -10.25 -4.74 -29.75
CA GLN A 76 -9.42 -3.80 -28.98
C GLN A 76 -8.25 -4.49 -28.27
N LYS A 77 -8.07 -5.81 -28.48
CA LYS A 77 -6.97 -6.57 -27.89
C LYS A 77 -5.63 -6.14 -28.48
N SER A 78 -4.85 -5.43 -27.67
CA SER A 78 -3.49 -5.00 -27.98
C SER A 78 -2.68 -4.89 -26.68
N ALA A 79 -1.35 -4.86 -26.78
CA ALA A 79 -0.47 -4.65 -25.64
C ALA A 79 -0.87 -3.40 -24.84
N THR A 80 -1.08 -2.26 -25.51
CA THR A 80 -1.51 -1.01 -24.87
C THR A 80 -2.85 -1.14 -24.15
N THR A 81 -3.83 -1.85 -24.71
CA THR A 81 -5.14 -2.02 -24.04
C THR A 81 -5.01 -2.85 -22.76
N TYR A 82 -4.28 -3.97 -22.80
CA TYR A 82 -4.04 -4.78 -21.60
C TYR A 82 -3.25 -4.00 -20.56
N ALA A 83 -2.21 -3.27 -20.97
CA ALA A 83 -1.44 -2.40 -20.08
C ALA A 83 -2.32 -1.35 -19.39
N LYS A 84 -3.21 -0.69 -20.14
CA LYS A 84 -4.15 0.29 -19.60
C LYS A 84 -5.16 -0.34 -18.62
N TYR A 85 -5.64 -1.56 -18.90
CA TYR A 85 -6.54 -2.29 -18.00
C TYR A 85 -5.83 -2.68 -16.70
N ILE A 86 -4.58 -3.15 -16.79
CA ILE A 86 -3.73 -3.45 -15.63
C ILE A 86 -3.58 -2.19 -14.76
N LEU A 87 -3.18 -1.06 -15.36
CA LEU A 87 -3.02 0.20 -14.64
C LEU A 87 -4.30 0.65 -13.92
N ALA A 88 -5.46 0.55 -14.60
CA ALA A 88 -6.73 0.91 -14.00
C ALA A 88 -7.14 -0.03 -12.84
N LEU A 89 -6.95 -1.35 -12.99
CA LEU A 89 -7.28 -2.32 -11.94
C LEU A 89 -6.38 -2.15 -10.72
N VAL A 90 -5.08 -1.94 -10.93
CA VAL A 90 -4.14 -1.66 -9.85
C VAL A 90 -4.52 -0.38 -9.13
N ALA A 91 -4.91 0.68 -9.85
CA ALA A 91 -5.34 1.93 -9.26
C ALA A 91 -6.49 1.75 -8.26
N VAL A 92 -7.44 0.85 -8.55
CA VAL A 92 -8.57 0.54 -7.65
C VAL A 92 -8.32 -0.67 -6.72
N GLY A 93 -7.08 -1.10 -6.56
CA GLY A 93 -6.70 -2.19 -5.66
C GLY A 93 -7.23 -3.57 -6.08
N LYS A 94 -7.45 -3.81 -7.38
CA LYS A 94 -7.86 -5.10 -7.93
C LYS A 94 -6.70 -5.84 -8.58
N ASN A 95 -6.68 -7.17 -8.43
CA ASN A 95 -5.66 -8.01 -9.03
C ASN A 95 -5.97 -8.28 -10.53
N PRO A 96 -5.14 -7.78 -11.47
CA PRO A 96 -5.37 -7.95 -12.91
C PRO A 96 -5.19 -9.38 -13.42
N ALA A 97 -4.65 -10.30 -12.61
CA ALA A 97 -4.48 -11.70 -12.99
C ALA A 97 -5.79 -12.52 -12.84
N ASN A 98 -6.73 -12.08 -11.99
CA ASN A 98 -7.95 -12.84 -11.66
C ASN A 98 -9.24 -12.00 -11.63
N PHE A 99 -9.17 -10.68 -11.84
CA PHE A 99 -10.36 -9.82 -11.81
C PHE A 99 -11.30 -10.04 -13.01
N GLY A 100 -10.74 -10.21 -14.21
CA GLY A 100 -11.50 -10.33 -15.45
C GLY A 100 -11.64 -11.78 -15.94
N ASP A 101 -12.23 -11.91 -17.13
CA ASP A 101 -12.39 -13.18 -17.85
C ASP A 101 -11.06 -13.73 -18.39
N GLU A 102 -10.00 -12.92 -18.35
CA GLU A 102 -8.66 -13.26 -18.80
C GLU A 102 -7.62 -12.82 -17.76
N ASN A 103 -6.52 -13.57 -17.64
CA ASN A 103 -5.35 -13.10 -16.91
C ASN A 103 -4.63 -12.02 -17.74
N TYR A 104 -4.84 -10.75 -17.40
CA TYR A 104 -4.31 -9.63 -18.19
C TYR A 104 -2.79 -9.52 -18.16
N ILE A 105 -2.15 -9.99 -17.09
CA ILE A 105 -0.68 -10.06 -17.00
C ILE A 105 -0.14 -11.04 -18.04
N GLU A 106 -0.66 -12.26 -18.07
CA GLU A 106 -0.25 -13.27 -19.03
C GLU A 106 -0.60 -12.87 -20.47
N LYS A 107 -1.72 -12.18 -20.67
CA LYS A 107 -2.06 -11.59 -21.99
C LYS A 107 -1.05 -10.54 -22.41
N LEU A 108 -0.66 -9.61 -21.55
CA LEU A 108 0.36 -8.61 -21.87
C LEU A 108 1.72 -9.27 -22.16
N LYS A 109 2.14 -10.26 -21.37
CA LYS A 109 3.35 -11.05 -21.63
C LYS A 109 3.34 -11.71 -23.01
N SER A 110 2.18 -12.17 -23.48
CA SER A 110 2.07 -12.83 -24.80
C SER A 110 2.34 -11.92 -25.99
N PHE A 111 2.35 -10.59 -25.81
CA PHE A 111 2.75 -9.63 -26.83
C PHE A 111 4.26 -9.41 -26.91
N TYR A 112 5.04 -10.00 -26.00
CA TYR A 112 6.49 -9.82 -25.99
C TYR A 112 7.16 -10.64 -27.09
N GLN A 113 7.89 -9.96 -27.97
CA GLN A 113 8.69 -10.57 -29.02
C GLN A 113 9.88 -9.65 -29.36
N ASP A 114 11.07 -10.23 -29.57
CA ASP A 114 12.26 -9.53 -30.06
C ASP A 114 12.62 -8.26 -29.26
N ASN A 115 12.58 -8.36 -27.92
CA ASN A 115 12.80 -7.28 -26.95
C ASN A 115 11.75 -6.15 -26.96
N GLN A 116 10.57 -6.37 -27.53
CA GLN A 116 9.49 -5.39 -27.59
C GLN A 116 8.14 -6.02 -27.21
N PHE A 117 7.17 -5.19 -26.84
CA PHE A 117 5.78 -5.56 -26.67
C PHE A 117 4.95 -4.99 -27.81
N GLY A 118 4.14 -5.82 -28.46
CA GLY A 118 3.15 -5.34 -29.42
C GLY A 118 3.70 -5.21 -30.83
N GLU A 119 3.58 -4.02 -31.42
CA GLU A 119 3.90 -3.76 -32.82
C GLU A 119 5.33 -3.22 -32.96
N LYS A 120 6.14 -3.89 -33.79
CA LYS A 120 7.57 -3.57 -34.02
C LYS A 120 7.92 -2.11 -34.33
N ASN A 121 6.98 -1.33 -34.88
CA ASN A 121 7.24 0.06 -35.27
C ASN A 121 6.79 1.08 -34.22
N LEU A 122 6.16 0.61 -33.13
CA LEU A 122 5.70 1.46 -32.05
C LEU A 122 6.71 1.42 -30.90
N ILE A 123 6.79 2.55 -30.20
CA ILE A 123 7.52 2.67 -28.92
C ILE A 123 6.50 2.74 -27.77
N ASN A 124 5.33 3.32 -28.07
CA ASN A 124 4.29 3.58 -27.10
C ASN A 124 3.78 2.31 -26.39
N ASP A 125 3.61 1.18 -27.09
CA ASP A 125 3.21 -0.09 -26.48
C ASP A 125 4.23 -0.64 -25.49
N ASP A 126 5.53 -0.57 -25.79
CA ASP A 126 6.58 -0.87 -24.83
C ASP A 126 6.52 0.02 -23.59
N VAL A 127 6.37 1.33 -23.78
CA VAL A 127 6.24 2.31 -22.69
C VAL A 127 5.07 1.98 -21.77
N TRP A 128 3.89 1.69 -22.33
CA TRP A 128 2.72 1.29 -21.54
C TRP A 128 2.89 -0.07 -20.87
N ALA A 129 3.50 -1.04 -21.55
CA ALA A 129 3.77 -2.35 -20.97
C ALA A 129 4.70 -2.23 -19.75
N ILE A 130 5.79 -1.46 -19.87
CA ILE A 130 6.71 -1.17 -18.77
C ILE A 130 5.96 -0.53 -17.59
N LEU A 131 5.12 0.48 -17.84
CA LEU A 131 4.31 1.11 -16.78
C LEU A 131 3.38 0.10 -16.09
N ALA A 132 2.70 -0.75 -16.87
CA ALA A 132 1.80 -1.78 -16.34
C ALA A 132 2.54 -2.81 -15.48
N PHE A 133 3.69 -3.31 -15.94
CA PHE A 133 4.51 -4.24 -15.15
C PHE A 133 5.09 -3.56 -13.89
N SER A 134 5.47 -2.28 -13.99
CA SER A 134 5.88 -1.51 -12.81
C SER A 134 4.75 -1.39 -11.79
N ALA A 135 3.49 -1.22 -12.22
CA ALA A 135 2.33 -1.09 -11.35
C ALA A 135 2.06 -2.36 -10.51
N VAL A 136 2.39 -3.53 -11.08
CA VAL A 136 2.25 -4.83 -10.42
C VAL A 136 3.57 -5.35 -9.85
N GLY A 137 4.55 -4.47 -9.59
CA GLY A 137 5.81 -4.84 -8.93
C GLY A 137 6.75 -5.72 -9.76
N GLN A 138 6.56 -5.80 -11.08
CA GLN A 138 7.32 -6.66 -12.00
C GLN A 138 8.26 -5.88 -12.94
N GLY A 139 8.66 -4.66 -12.57
CA GLY A 139 9.58 -3.83 -13.37
C GLY A 139 10.95 -4.46 -13.66
N ASN A 140 11.36 -5.48 -12.88
CA ASN A 140 12.66 -6.15 -13.00
C ASN A 140 12.64 -7.42 -13.87
N LEU A 141 11.49 -7.81 -14.45
CA LEU A 141 11.43 -9.00 -15.29
C LEU A 141 12.33 -8.85 -16.53
N ALA A 142 12.93 -9.94 -16.99
CA ALA A 142 13.80 -9.95 -18.17
C ALA A 142 13.12 -9.34 -19.42
N ILE A 143 11.84 -9.65 -19.63
CA ILE A 143 11.05 -9.07 -20.74
C ILE A 143 10.91 -7.55 -20.63
N VAL A 144 10.74 -7.02 -19.41
CA VAL A 144 10.66 -5.58 -19.14
C VAL A 144 12.02 -4.93 -19.32
N GLN A 145 13.10 -5.61 -18.91
CA GLN A 145 14.46 -5.12 -19.11
C GLN A 145 14.82 -5.06 -20.60
N GLY A 146 14.41 -6.05 -21.41
CA GLY A 146 14.55 -6.02 -22.86
C GLY A 146 13.80 -4.86 -23.52
N ALA A 147 12.52 -4.65 -23.16
CA ALA A 147 11.72 -3.52 -23.64
C ALA A 147 12.32 -2.17 -23.22
N LYS A 148 12.79 -2.05 -21.98
CA LYS A 148 13.48 -0.86 -21.47
C LYS A 148 14.75 -0.58 -22.27
N ASP A 149 15.56 -1.59 -22.59
CA ASP A 149 16.77 -1.42 -23.39
C ASP A 149 16.44 -0.99 -24.83
N TYR A 150 15.34 -1.50 -25.42
CA TYR A 150 14.83 -1.04 -26.71
C TYR A 150 14.34 0.41 -26.67
N VAL A 151 13.48 0.77 -25.72
CA VAL A 151 13.00 2.16 -25.57
C VAL A 151 14.18 3.14 -25.41
N LEU A 152 15.23 2.75 -24.67
CA LEU A 152 16.44 3.55 -24.57
C LEU A 152 17.21 3.71 -25.90
N SER A 153 17.16 2.71 -26.80
CA SER A 153 17.81 2.80 -28.12
C SER A 153 17.07 3.69 -29.11
N GLU A 154 15.75 3.85 -28.91
CA GLU A 154 14.89 4.67 -29.79
C GLU A 154 14.77 6.14 -29.33
N GLN A 155 15.64 6.62 -28.44
CA GLN A 155 15.68 8.05 -28.08
C GLN A 155 16.13 8.88 -29.30
N ASN A 156 15.31 9.87 -29.67
CA ASN A 156 15.64 10.78 -30.76
C ASN A 156 16.84 11.68 -30.41
N SER A 157 17.50 12.21 -31.43
CA SER A 157 18.71 13.05 -31.27
C SER A 157 18.48 14.34 -30.48
N ASP A 158 17.23 14.78 -30.33
CA ASP A 158 16.83 15.93 -29.52
C ASP A 158 16.61 15.59 -28.04
N GLY A 159 16.71 14.31 -27.67
CA GLY A 159 16.52 13.80 -26.32
C GLY A 159 15.11 13.35 -25.99
N GLY A 160 14.14 13.53 -26.89
CA GLY A 160 12.76 13.08 -26.68
C GLY A 160 12.45 11.69 -27.26
N TRP A 161 11.20 11.30 -27.12
CA TRP A 161 10.59 10.12 -27.76
C TRP A 161 9.28 10.52 -28.46
N SER A 162 8.83 9.62 -29.32
CA SER A 162 7.60 9.72 -30.10
C SER A 162 6.80 8.43 -30.00
N TYR A 163 5.55 8.48 -30.46
CA TYR A 163 4.67 7.31 -30.54
C TYR A 163 5.28 6.11 -31.28
N ASP A 164 5.99 6.38 -32.38
CA ASP A 164 6.61 5.40 -33.28
C ASP A 164 8.08 5.75 -33.58
N ILE A 165 8.82 4.80 -34.16
CA ILE A 165 10.27 4.91 -34.44
C ILE A 165 10.68 5.92 -35.53
N SER A 166 9.72 6.49 -36.25
CA SER A 166 9.96 7.35 -37.42
C SER A 166 9.50 8.79 -37.23
N SER A 167 8.72 9.04 -36.19
CA SER A 167 8.14 10.33 -35.87
C SER A 167 9.12 11.23 -35.10
N SER A 168 8.88 12.54 -35.19
CA SER A 168 9.56 13.52 -34.35
C SER A 168 9.08 13.40 -32.90
N SER A 169 9.96 13.67 -31.94
CA SER A 169 9.62 13.68 -30.52
C SER A 169 8.45 14.60 -30.20
N ASP A 170 7.59 14.17 -29.26
CA ASP A 170 6.51 14.98 -28.68
C ASP A 170 6.57 14.95 -27.14
N THR A 171 5.85 15.89 -26.51
CA THR A 171 5.90 16.08 -25.07
C THR A 171 5.19 14.98 -24.28
N ASN A 172 4.14 14.37 -24.83
CA ASN A 172 3.34 13.36 -24.13
C ASN A 172 4.08 12.04 -24.07
N ASP A 173 4.57 11.56 -25.22
CA ASP A 173 5.33 10.31 -25.32
C ASP A 173 6.68 10.41 -24.59
N THR A 174 7.32 11.58 -24.64
CA THR A 174 8.52 11.80 -23.81
C THR A 174 8.22 11.74 -22.30
N SER A 175 7.10 12.32 -21.86
CA SER A 175 6.71 12.33 -20.44
C SER A 175 6.33 10.94 -19.93
N SER A 176 5.54 10.18 -20.72
CA SER A 176 5.18 8.80 -20.38
C SER A 176 6.41 7.89 -20.38
N THR A 177 7.35 8.07 -21.32
CA THR A 177 8.60 7.33 -21.39
C THR A 177 9.49 7.58 -20.17
N ILE A 178 9.62 8.84 -19.70
CA ILE A 178 10.32 9.13 -18.45
C ILE A 178 9.74 8.31 -17.29
N MET A 179 8.40 8.33 -17.14
CA MET A 179 7.76 7.59 -16.06
C MET A 179 7.98 6.07 -16.16
N ALA A 180 7.89 5.53 -17.37
CA ALA A 180 8.13 4.12 -17.66
C ALA A 180 9.57 3.70 -17.33
N LEU A 181 10.57 4.42 -17.84
CA LEU A 181 11.99 4.12 -17.62
C LEU A 181 12.36 4.19 -16.13
N LEU A 182 11.85 5.18 -15.39
CA LEU A 182 12.03 5.25 -13.94
C LEU A 182 11.37 4.06 -13.23
N GLY A 183 10.20 3.62 -13.70
CA GLY A 183 9.52 2.40 -13.22
C GLY A 183 10.30 1.11 -13.51
N ALA A 184 11.06 1.07 -14.59
CA ALA A 184 11.96 -0.04 -14.95
C ALA A 184 13.35 0.03 -14.27
N GLY A 185 13.55 0.98 -13.34
CA GLY A 185 14.79 1.11 -12.56
C GLY A 185 15.89 1.95 -13.22
N VAL A 186 15.61 2.67 -14.32
CA VAL A 186 16.57 3.63 -14.88
C VAL A 186 16.75 4.78 -13.87
N PRO A 187 17.99 5.13 -13.47
CA PRO A 187 18.20 6.25 -12.56
C PRO A 187 17.78 7.59 -13.19
N SER A 188 17.19 8.49 -12.39
CA SER A 188 16.85 9.85 -12.82
C SER A 188 18.07 10.70 -13.23
N SER A 189 19.27 10.27 -12.83
CA SER A 189 20.55 10.87 -13.22
C SER A 189 21.14 10.33 -14.53
N SER A 190 20.48 9.36 -15.19
CA SER A 190 20.95 8.82 -16.46
C SER A 190 20.91 9.87 -17.57
N SER A 191 21.83 9.77 -18.54
CA SER A 191 21.92 10.71 -19.64
C SER A 191 20.63 10.76 -20.46
N ALA A 192 19.98 9.62 -20.69
CA ALA A 192 18.71 9.54 -21.40
C ALA A 192 17.62 10.39 -20.71
N ILE A 193 17.46 10.25 -19.39
CA ILE A 193 16.46 11.02 -18.62
C ILE A 193 16.82 12.51 -18.57
N LEU A 194 18.10 12.86 -18.40
CA LEU A 194 18.55 14.25 -18.39
C LEU A 194 18.32 14.94 -19.74
N ASN A 195 18.56 14.23 -20.84
CA ASN A 195 18.28 14.71 -22.20
C ASN A 195 16.79 14.95 -22.41
N ALA A 196 15.94 14.03 -21.93
CA ALA A 196 14.49 14.15 -22.01
C ALA A 196 13.95 15.34 -21.21
N ILE A 197 14.47 15.58 -20.00
CA ILE A 197 14.17 16.79 -19.22
C ILE A 197 14.56 18.05 -19.99
N SER A 198 15.74 18.05 -20.63
CA SER A 198 16.19 19.18 -21.45
C SER A 198 15.28 19.41 -22.66
N TYR A 199 14.86 18.33 -23.33
CA TYR A 199 13.90 18.38 -24.43
C TYR A 199 12.58 19.02 -23.97
N LEU A 200 11.98 18.51 -22.88
CA LEU A 200 10.71 19.02 -22.36
C LEU A 200 10.81 20.51 -22.02
N LYS A 201 11.85 20.93 -21.28
CA LYS A 201 12.06 22.34 -20.94
C LYS A 201 12.19 23.25 -22.17
N ALA A 202 12.75 22.76 -23.27
CA ALA A 202 12.83 23.50 -24.52
C ALA A 202 11.45 23.73 -25.19
N GLN A 203 10.46 22.87 -24.90
CA GLN A 203 9.11 22.97 -25.46
C GLN A 203 8.19 23.94 -24.71
N GLN A 204 8.55 24.39 -23.51
CA GLN A 204 7.68 25.24 -22.70
C GLN A 204 7.34 26.56 -23.42
N ASN A 205 6.07 26.92 -23.46
CA ASN A 205 5.58 28.15 -24.09
C ASN A 205 5.63 29.35 -23.13
N ASN A 206 5.46 30.56 -23.67
CA ASN A 206 5.54 31.81 -22.89
C ASN A 206 4.42 31.97 -21.85
N ASP A 207 3.34 31.19 -21.97
CA ASP A 207 2.24 31.11 -21.01
C ASP A 207 2.53 30.19 -19.82
N GLY A 208 3.68 29.49 -19.82
CA GLY A 208 4.07 28.53 -18.79
C GLY A 208 3.63 27.11 -19.08
N GLY A 209 2.70 26.91 -20.02
CA GLY A 209 2.21 25.60 -20.43
C GLY A 209 3.08 24.94 -21.49
N PHE A 210 2.66 23.75 -21.89
CA PHE A 210 3.36 22.92 -22.86
C PHE A 210 2.44 22.49 -24.00
N PRO A 211 2.97 22.45 -25.23
CA PRO A 211 2.23 21.93 -26.38
C PRO A 211 2.49 20.44 -26.58
N TYR A 212 1.61 19.76 -27.32
CA TYR A 212 1.89 18.40 -27.81
C TYR A 212 3.15 18.36 -28.69
N LEU A 213 3.20 19.22 -29.72
CA LEU A 213 4.35 19.36 -30.62
C LEU A 213 4.95 20.77 -30.53
N ALA A 214 6.27 20.84 -30.76
CA ALA A 214 7.02 22.09 -30.80
C ALA A 214 6.30 23.17 -31.63
N SER A 215 6.27 24.41 -31.11
CA SER A 215 5.62 25.58 -31.75
C SER A 215 4.09 25.54 -31.84
N SER A 216 3.42 24.53 -31.28
CA SER A 216 1.95 24.53 -31.16
C SER A 216 1.48 25.30 -29.91
N PRO A 217 0.18 25.65 -29.81
CA PRO A 217 -0.38 26.16 -28.56
C PRO A 217 -0.28 25.15 -27.42
N SER A 218 -0.15 25.64 -26.19
CA SER A 218 -0.19 24.82 -24.98
C SER A 218 -1.56 24.14 -24.82
N ASP A 219 -1.59 22.96 -24.20
CA ASP A 219 -2.82 22.18 -24.02
C ASP A 219 -2.85 21.40 -22.69
N SER A 220 -4.06 21.13 -22.19
CA SER A 220 -4.24 20.53 -20.86
C SER A 220 -3.76 19.08 -20.75
N CYS A 221 -3.72 18.33 -21.86
CA CYS A 221 -3.17 16.98 -21.85
C CYS A 221 -1.65 17.04 -21.64
N SER A 222 -0.97 17.85 -22.44
CA SER A 222 0.49 18.01 -22.38
C SER A 222 0.97 18.56 -21.05
N ASP A 223 0.27 19.54 -20.49
CA ASP A 223 0.56 20.03 -19.14
C ASP A 223 0.44 18.91 -18.11
N ALA A 224 -0.66 18.16 -18.11
CA ALA A 224 -0.90 17.10 -17.13
C ALA A 224 0.15 15.98 -17.18
N TRP A 225 0.57 15.56 -18.38
CA TRP A 225 1.61 14.54 -18.56
C TRP A 225 2.97 15.02 -18.06
N ILE A 226 3.35 16.25 -18.37
CA ILE A 226 4.63 16.83 -17.92
C ILE A 226 4.63 17.03 -16.41
N ILE A 227 3.55 17.57 -15.83
CA ILE A 227 3.42 17.73 -14.38
C ILE A 227 3.60 16.38 -13.68
N SER A 228 2.93 15.33 -14.17
CA SER A 228 3.08 13.97 -13.65
C SER A 228 4.52 13.46 -13.75
N ALA A 229 5.20 13.68 -14.89
CA ALA A 229 6.59 13.29 -15.07
C ALA A 229 7.54 14.05 -14.13
N ILE A 230 7.29 15.34 -13.88
CA ILE A 230 8.04 16.16 -12.92
C ILE A 230 7.92 15.58 -11.50
N TYR A 231 6.71 15.23 -11.07
CA TYR A 231 6.51 14.58 -9.77
C TYR A 231 7.17 13.21 -9.70
N LYS A 232 7.10 12.39 -10.76
CA LYS A 232 7.79 11.10 -10.82
C LYS A 232 9.32 11.23 -10.69
N LEU A 233 9.88 12.32 -11.21
CA LEU A 233 11.29 12.66 -11.07
C LEU A 233 11.68 13.13 -9.66
N GLY A 234 10.72 13.29 -8.75
CA GLY A 234 10.94 13.88 -7.43
C GLY A 234 11.22 15.38 -7.49
N GLN A 235 10.77 16.05 -8.55
CA GLN A 235 10.92 17.49 -8.76
C GLN A 235 9.59 18.21 -8.48
N ASP A 236 9.67 19.54 -8.35
CA ASP A 236 8.53 20.41 -8.08
C ASP A 236 8.17 21.22 -9.34
N PRO A 237 6.95 21.10 -9.90
CA PRO A 237 6.53 21.82 -11.10
C PRO A 237 6.41 23.33 -10.89
N VAL A 238 6.29 23.83 -9.66
CA VAL A 238 6.31 25.28 -9.39
C VAL A 238 7.74 25.82 -9.19
N ASN A 239 8.76 24.97 -9.21
CA ASN A 239 10.15 25.39 -9.09
C ASN A 239 10.55 26.34 -10.25
N PRO A 240 11.36 27.39 -10.01
CA PRO A 240 11.78 28.32 -11.07
C PRO A 240 12.44 27.66 -12.29
N SER A 241 13.03 26.48 -12.14
CA SER A 241 13.61 25.73 -13.26
C SER A 241 12.59 25.09 -14.22
N TRP A 242 11.31 25.11 -13.85
CA TRP A 242 10.14 24.70 -14.64
C TRP A 242 9.21 25.88 -14.97
N GLN A 243 9.72 27.11 -14.85
CA GLN A 243 8.98 28.31 -15.17
C GLN A 243 9.50 28.99 -16.43
N LYS A 244 8.57 29.56 -17.20
CA LYS A 244 8.86 30.49 -18.29
C LYS A 244 8.05 31.77 -18.08
N ASN A 245 8.76 32.91 -18.07
CA ASN A 245 8.17 34.22 -17.76
C ASN A 245 7.41 34.28 -16.42
N GLY A 246 7.87 33.53 -15.41
CA GLY A 246 7.24 33.47 -14.08
C GLY A 246 5.95 32.65 -14.01
N LYS A 247 5.64 31.85 -15.04
CA LYS A 247 4.50 30.93 -15.09
C LYS A 247 4.97 29.49 -15.27
N ASN A 248 4.19 28.53 -14.80
CA ASN A 248 4.44 27.09 -14.94
C ASN A 248 3.22 26.35 -15.52
N ALA A 249 3.34 25.03 -15.73
CA ALA A 249 2.30 24.20 -16.32
C ALA A 249 1.01 24.14 -15.47
N ILE A 250 1.11 24.19 -14.14
CA ILE A 250 -0.06 24.21 -13.26
C ILE A 250 -0.86 25.50 -13.48
N ASP A 251 -0.19 26.64 -13.68
CA ASP A 251 -0.85 27.92 -13.95
C ASP A 251 -1.65 27.87 -15.26
N HIS A 252 -1.04 27.34 -16.33
CA HIS A 252 -1.71 27.20 -17.62
C HIS A 252 -2.86 26.18 -17.55
N LEU A 253 -2.63 25.00 -16.95
CA LEU A 253 -3.64 23.96 -16.78
C LEU A 253 -4.89 24.48 -16.04
N LYS A 254 -4.71 25.19 -14.92
CA LYS A 254 -5.83 25.79 -14.17
C LYS A 254 -6.60 26.82 -14.98
N SER A 255 -5.94 27.52 -15.91
CA SER A 255 -6.63 28.48 -16.79
C SER A 255 -7.59 27.82 -17.80
N LEU A 256 -7.45 26.51 -18.02
CA LEU A 256 -8.30 25.72 -18.92
C LEU A 256 -9.49 25.06 -18.20
N GLN A 257 -9.63 25.23 -16.88
CA GLN A 257 -10.76 24.66 -16.14
C GLN A 257 -12.04 25.44 -16.42
N ASP A 258 -13.11 24.73 -16.75
CA ASP A 258 -14.44 25.30 -16.97
C ASP A 258 -15.27 25.39 -15.68
N VAL A 259 -16.38 26.12 -15.73
CA VAL A 259 -17.31 26.31 -14.60
C VAL A 259 -17.95 25.02 -14.09
N ASP A 260 -18.03 23.98 -14.91
CA ASP A 260 -18.52 22.65 -14.52
C ASP A 260 -17.44 21.78 -13.86
N GLY A 261 -16.19 22.25 -13.83
CA GLY A 261 -15.03 21.58 -13.24
C GLY A 261 -14.13 20.84 -14.23
N GLY A 262 -14.62 20.53 -15.44
CA GLY A 262 -13.82 19.83 -16.44
C GLY A 262 -12.83 20.76 -17.15
N PHE A 263 -11.75 20.19 -17.69
CA PHE A 263 -10.67 20.95 -18.34
C PHE A 263 -10.81 20.91 -19.85
N TRP A 264 -10.89 22.08 -20.48
CA TRP A 264 -10.84 22.18 -21.94
C TRP A 264 -9.50 21.67 -22.47
N TRP A 265 -9.49 21.04 -23.64
CA TRP A 265 -8.25 20.60 -24.28
C TRP A 265 -7.31 21.79 -24.56
N GLN A 266 -7.78 22.81 -25.30
CA GLN A 266 -6.97 24.01 -25.60
C GLN A 266 -7.67 25.35 -25.30
N SER A 267 -8.98 25.44 -25.48
CA SER A 267 -9.71 26.70 -25.27
C SER A 267 -11.18 26.48 -24.94
N ALA A 268 -11.83 27.51 -24.40
CA ALA A 268 -13.23 27.42 -24.01
C ALA A 268 -14.15 27.01 -25.18
N GLY A 269 -14.98 25.98 -24.96
CA GLY A 269 -15.88 25.43 -25.97
C GLY A 269 -15.32 24.25 -26.78
N ASP A 270 -14.10 23.80 -26.48
CA ASP A 270 -13.50 22.57 -27.04
C ASP A 270 -14.08 21.30 -26.38
N ASN A 271 -13.43 20.15 -26.48
CA ASN A 271 -13.71 18.95 -25.70
C ASN A 271 -12.96 18.98 -24.36
N LYS A 272 -13.27 18.04 -23.46
CA LYS A 272 -12.67 17.95 -22.11
C LYS A 272 -12.04 16.59 -21.77
N PHE A 273 -11.60 15.83 -22.78
CA PHE A 273 -11.13 14.44 -22.56
C PHE A 273 -9.87 14.35 -21.67
N CYS A 274 -9.08 15.43 -21.57
CA CYS A 274 -7.88 15.51 -20.73
C CYS A 274 -8.18 15.67 -19.22
N SER A 275 -9.45 15.80 -18.81
CA SER A 275 -9.81 16.09 -17.42
C SER A 275 -9.29 15.02 -16.44
N SER A 276 -9.27 13.75 -16.84
CA SER A 276 -8.71 12.66 -16.02
C SER A 276 -7.21 12.84 -15.76
N TYR A 277 -6.44 13.23 -16.78
CA TYR A 277 -5.00 13.49 -16.64
C TYR A 277 -4.76 14.72 -15.76
N ALA A 278 -5.54 15.78 -15.98
CA ALA A 278 -5.47 17.00 -15.19
C ALA A 278 -5.66 16.70 -13.70
N ILE A 279 -6.69 15.92 -13.35
CA ILE A 279 -6.96 15.50 -11.97
C ILE A 279 -5.76 14.76 -11.36
N ILE A 280 -5.22 13.75 -12.04
CA ILE A 280 -4.05 12.99 -11.56
C ILE A 280 -2.88 13.93 -11.26
N SER A 281 -2.59 14.83 -12.19
CA SER A 281 -1.47 15.78 -12.05
C SER A 281 -1.69 16.80 -10.93
N LEU A 282 -2.92 17.29 -10.72
CA LEU A 282 -3.26 18.25 -9.68
C LEU A 282 -3.34 17.61 -8.29
N LEU A 283 -3.53 16.30 -8.21
CA LEU A 283 -3.37 15.50 -7.00
C LEU A 283 -1.91 15.19 -6.67
N GLU A 284 -0.96 15.78 -7.41
CA GLU A 284 0.48 15.52 -7.30
C GLU A 284 0.87 14.05 -7.55
N LYS A 285 0.02 13.33 -8.30
CA LYS A 285 0.23 11.93 -8.66
C LYS A 285 0.82 11.80 -10.06
N TYR A 286 1.27 10.59 -10.37
CA TYR A 286 1.91 10.22 -11.62
C TYR A 286 1.62 8.76 -11.94
N TYR A 287 1.97 8.30 -13.14
CA TYR A 287 1.74 6.91 -13.52
C TYR A 287 2.91 6.00 -13.15
N PRO A 288 2.65 4.76 -12.71
CA PRO A 288 1.33 4.23 -12.33
C PRO A 288 0.74 4.97 -11.10
N VAL A 289 -0.57 5.24 -11.11
CA VAL A 289 -1.27 6.09 -10.11
C VAL A 289 -1.23 5.49 -8.70
N GLU A 290 -1.37 4.17 -8.65
CA GLU A 290 -1.08 3.36 -7.47
C GLU A 290 -0.20 2.19 -7.93
N THR A 291 0.44 1.53 -6.98
CA THR A 291 0.98 0.19 -7.20
C THR A 291 0.36 -0.75 -6.17
N ILE A 292 0.29 -2.06 -6.44
CA ILE A 292 -0.23 -3.01 -5.44
C ILE A 292 0.69 -2.98 -4.21
N TYR A 293 0.25 -2.26 -3.18
CA TYR A 293 0.90 -2.12 -1.88
C TYR A 293 0.03 -2.72 -0.78
N ASN A 294 -0.54 -3.90 -1.03
CA ASN A 294 -1.15 -4.64 0.07
C ASN A 294 -0.05 -5.07 1.03
N LEU A 295 -0.27 -4.89 2.33
CA LEU A 295 0.59 -5.49 3.35
C LEU A 295 0.29 -6.99 3.40
N HIS A 296 1.35 -7.77 3.41
CA HIS A 296 1.35 -9.22 3.52
C HIS A 296 2.23 -9.59 4.70
N HIS A 297 1.84 -10.66 5.40
CA HIS A 297 2.69 -11.21 6.44
C HIS A 297 3.79 -12.05 5.78
N LEU A 298 5.05 -11.62 5.89
CA LEU A 298 6.20 -12.38 5.44
C LEU A 298 6.87 -13.05 6.63
N ARG A 299 6.87 -14.39 6.66
CA ARG A 299 7.66 -15.19 7.59
C ARG A 299 8.72 -16.00 6.83
N ILE A 300 9.98 -15.92 7.27
CA ILE A 300 11.11 -16.67 6.72
C ILE A 300 11.74 -17.49 7.84
N GLU A 301 11.62 -18.81 7.76
CA GLU A 301 12.15 -19.76 8.73
C GLU A 301 13.38 -20.49 8.15
N GLY A 302 14.57 -20.16 8.66
CA GLY A 302 15.79 -20.90 8.38
C GLY A 302 15.90 -22.17 9.24
N LYS A 303 16.94 -22.97 9.00
CA LYS A 303 17.17 -24.22 9.75
C LYS A 303 17.29 -24.00 11.27
N ASP A 304 17.90 -22.89 11.68
CA ASP A 304 18.24 -22.64 13.09
C ASP A 304 17.36 -21.55 13.75
N SER A 305 16.86 -20.59 12.97
CA SER A 305 16.15 -19.41 13.48
C SER A 305 15.22 -18.78 12.45
N THR A 306 14.22 -18.05 12.93
CA THR A 306 13.46 -17.10 12.12
C THR A 306 14.41 -16.03 11.58
N VAL A 307 14.45 -15.89 10.26
CA VAL A 307 15.26 -14.90 9.55
C VAL A 307 14.53 -13.57 9.43
N CYS A 308 13.22 -13.61 9.21
CA CYS A 308 12.38 -12.43 9.04
C CYS A 308 10.93 -12.78 9.40
N ASP A 309 10.23 -11.86 10.05
CA ASP A 309 8.83 -11.99 10.47
C ASP A 309 8.24 -10.57 10.55
N ILE A 310 7.63 -10.12 9.46
CA ILE A 310 7.21 -8.72 9.27
C ILE A 310 5.94 -8.62 8.42
N GLU A 311 5.20 -7.53 8.60
CA GLU A 311 4.24 -7.06 7.60
C GLU A 311 4.99 -6.24 6.54
N ILE A 312 4.84 -6.63 5.28
CA ILE A 312 5.53 -5.97 4.17
C ILE A 312 4.69 -6.00 2.91
N ASN A 313 4.84 -4.94 2.10
CA ASN A 313 4.20 -4.90 0.80
C ASN A 313 4.98 -5.66 -0.27
N GLY A 314 4.27 -6.24 -1.24
CA GLY A 314 4.88 -6.78 -2.44
C GLY A 314 3.92 -7.56 -3.30
N ALA A 315 4.24 -7.67 -4.59
CA ALA A 315 3.31 -8.23 -5.56
C ALA A 315 3.30 -9.76 -5.54
N THR A 316 4.41 -10.39 -5.20
CA THR A 316 4.62 -11.84 -5.28
C THR A 316 5.45 -12.32 -4.10
N ALA A 317 5.44 -13.62 -3.81
CA ALA A 317 6.25 -14.20 -2.76
C ALA A 317 7.75 -13.90 -2.91
N LEU A 318 8.25 -13.79 -4.16
CA LEU A 318 9.64 -13.44 -4.45
C LEU A 318 9.93 -11.93 -4.28
N ASP A 319 8.98 -11.04 -4.59
CA ASP A 319 9.11 -9.61 -4.31
C ASP A 319 9.24 -9.34 -2.81
N LEU A 320 8.48 -10.08 -1.98
CA LEU A 320 8.62 -9.99 -0.52
C LEU A 320 10.03 -10.36 -0.05
N ILE A 321 10.74 -11.29 -0.71
CA ILE A 321 12.14 -11.59 -0.38
C ILE A 321 13.06 -10.41 -0.69
N ILE A 322 12.90 -9.81 -1.87
CA ILE A 322 13.74 -8.67 -2.27
C ILE A 322 13.51 -7.48 -1.33
N LYS A 323 12.26 -7.17 -0.99
CA LYS A 323 11.93 -6.05 -0.12
C LYS A 323 12.24 -6.34 1.35
N GLY A 324 11.93 -7.55 1.81
CA GLY A 324 12.20 -8.01 3.18
C GLY A 324 13.69 -7.97 3.52
N SER A 325 14.57 -8.22 2.56
CA SER A 325 16.02 -8.12 2.75
C SER A 325 16.48 -6.75 3.25
N LYS A 326 15.79 -5.67 2.84
CA LYS A 326 16.11 -4.28 3.22
C LYS A 326 15.67 -3.96 4.65
N ILE A 327 14.69 -4.68 5.18
CA ILE A 327 14.11 -4.48 6.52
C ILE A 327 14.77 -5.43 7.53
N CYS A 328 14.81 -6.71 7.21
CA CYS A 328 15.35 -7.77 8.07
C CYS A 328 16.86 -7.98 7.90
N ASN A 329 17.50 -7.30 6.93
CA ASN A 329 18.94 -7.29 6.72
C ASN A 329 19.56 -8.70 6.51
N TYR A 330 18.97 -9.47 5.60
CA TYR A 330 19.52 -10.76 5.14
C TYR A 330 20.04 -10.67 3.71
N ASP A 331 21.04 -11.49 3.39
CA ASP A 331 21.52 -11.67 2.02
C ASP A 331 20.65 -12.69 1.28
N TYR A 332 20.44 -12.51 -0.02
CA TYR A 332 19.71 -13.46 -0.85
C TYR A 332 20.37 -13.67 -2.21
N LEU A 333 20.05 -14.80 -2.85
CA LEU A 333 20.42 -15.10 -4.23
C LEU A 333 19.20 -15.62 -4.97
N ILE A 334 18.77 -14.91 -6.01
CA ILE A 334 17.72 -15.33 -6.93
C ILE A 334 18.38 -15.66 -8.27
N SER A 335 17.90 -16.71 -8.92
CA SER A 335 18.36 -17.13 -10.25
C SER A 335 17.15 -17.41 -11.13
N GLU A 336 17.37 -17.42 -12.44
CA GLU A 336 16.37 -17.85 -13.42
C GLU A 336 16.61 -19.31 -13.79
N TYR A 337 15.54 -20.10 -13.85
CA TYR A 337 15.57 -21.42 -14.46
C TYR A 337 14.92 -21.34 -15.86
N PRO A 338 15.63 -21.73 -16.94
CA PRO A 338 15.09 -21.66 -18.29
C PRO A 338 13.73 -22.37 -18.41
N GLY A 339 12.70 -21.60 -18.78
CA GLY A 339 11.33 -22.10 -18.96
C GLY A 339 10.50 -22.28 -17.69
N MET A 340 11.02 -21.98 -16.50
CA MET A 340 10.28 -22.07 -15.23
C MET A 340 10.27 -20.78 -14.39
N GLY A 341 10.96 -19.73 -14.84
CA GLY A 341 10.95 -18.40 -14.20
C GLY A 341 12.03 -18.23 -13.12
N LEU A 342 11.85 -17.20 -12.29
CA LEU A 342 12.77 -16.86 -11.20
C LEU A 342 12.52 -17.75 -9.98
N TYR A 343 13.59 -18.18 -9.33
CA TYR A 343 13.54 -18.96 -8.11
C TYR A 343 14.58 -18.50 -7.10
N LEU A 344 14.25 -18.67 -5.82
CA LEU A 344 15.12 -18.36 -4.70
C LEU A 344 16.16 -19.47 -4.53
N VAL A 345 17.43 -19.14 -4.71
CA VAL A 345 18.55 -20.06 -4.52
C VAL A 345 19.01 -20.08 -3.07
N LYS A 346 19.23 -18.89 -2.48
CA LYS A 346 19.78 -18.76 -1.12
C LYS A 346 19.21 -17.61 -0.33
N ILE A 347 19.19 -17.77 0.99
CA ILE A 347 19.12 -16.70 2.00
C ILE A 347 20.21 -16.96 3.05
N ASN A 348 21.03 -15.96 3.35
CA ASN A 348 22.15 -16.04 4.30
C ASN A 348 23.06 -17.28 4.06
N GLY A 349 23.28 -17.63 2.79
CA GLY A 349 24.08 -18.77 2.38
C GLY A 349 23.39 -20.15 2.47
N GLN A 350 22.22 -20.26 3.10
CA GLN A 350 21.41 -21.48 3.15
C GLN A 350 20.66 -21.67 1.84
N ASP A 351 20.54 -22.91 1.37
CA ASP A 351 19.84 -23.29 0.14
C ASP A 351 18.54 -24.07 0.42
N SER A 352 17.91 -24.57 -0.65
CA SER A 352 16.73 -25.45 -0.57
C SER A 352 15.50 -24.78 0.06
N TRP A 353 15.11 -23.64 -0.51
CA TRP A 353 13.97 -22.86 -0.04
C TRP A 353 12.67 -23.26 -0.72
N MET A 354 11.64 -23.44 0.09
CA MET A 354 10.26 -23.65 -0.33
C MET A 354 9.40 -22.48 0.14
N TYR A 355 8.25 -22.28 -0.51
CA TYR A 355 7.31 -21.25 -0.12
C TYR A 355 5.87 -21.76 -0.07
N MET A 356 5.08 -21.13 0.79
CA MET A 356 3.64 -21.32 0.93
C MET A 356 2.97 -19.96 0.97
N VAL A 357 1.73 -19.91 0.47
CA VAL A 357 0.84 -18.76 0.62
C VAL A 357 -0.42 -19.23 1.33
N ASN A 358 -0.79 -18.57 2.43
CA ASN A 358 -1.90 -18.94 3.30
C ASN A 358 -1.85 -20.42 3.71
N ASN A 359 -0.63 -20.89 4.02
CA ASN A 359 -0.34 -22.28 4.38
C ASN A 359 -0.65 -23.31 3.28
N ILE A 360 -0.69 -22.90 2.01
CA ILE A 360 -0.85 -23.77 0.85
C ILE A 360 0.36 -23.61 -0.06
N SER A 361 0.93 -24.72 -0.53
CA SER A 361 2.00 -24.67 -1.53
C SER A 361 1.40 -24.37 -2.91
N PRO A 362 1.72 -23.22 -3.54
CA PRO A 362 1.15 -22.89 -4.84
C PRO A 362 1.71 -23.75 -5.97
N MET A 363 0.90 -24.06 -6.98
CA MET A 363 1.33 -24.83 -8.17
C MET A 363 2.06 -23.97 -9.23
N VAL A 364 2.64 -22.83 -8.83
CA VAL A 364 3.32 -21.88 -9.72
C VAL A 364 4.67 -21.48 -9.10
N GLY A 365 5.50 -20.76 -9.85
CA GLY A 365 6.72 -20.16 -9.30
C GLY A 365 6.43 -19.01 -8.33
N ALA A 366 7.37 -18.74 -7.43
CA ALA A 366 7.24 -17.68 -6.41
C ALA A 366 7.21 -16.26 -7.01
N ASP A 367 7.62 -16.11 -8.26
CA ASP A 367 7.56 -14.90 -9.08
C ASP A 367 6.24 -14.74 -9.85
N SER A 368 5.40 -15.77 -9.81
CA SER A 368 4.22 -15.93 -10.66
C SER A 368 2.91 -15.95 -9.86
N TYR A 369 2.95 -16.31 -8.57
CA TYR A 369 1.81 -16.14 -7.68
C TYR A 369 1.69 -14.68 -7.24
N TYR A 370 0.59 -14.03 -7.65
CA TYR A 370 0.26 -12.68 -7.20
C TYR A 370 -0.50 -12.73 -5.88
N LEU A 371 0.03 -12.01 -4.89
CA LEU A 371 -0.51 -12.00 -3.54
C LEU A 371 -1.79 -11.16 -3.47
N GLU A 372 -2.79 -11.70 -2.78
CA GLU A 372 -4.01 -11.01 -2.39
C GLU A 372 -3.81 -10.27 -1.05
N PRO A 373 -4.54 -9.17 -0.79
CA PRO A 373 -4.43 -8.47 0.48
C PRO A 373 -4.56 -9.40 1.68
N SER A 374 -3.68 -9.22 2.68
CA SER A 374 -3.58 -10.05 3.89
C SER A 374 -3.07 -11.48 3.69
N ASP A 375 -2.58 -11.85 2.51
CA ASP A 375 -1.90 -13.14 2.32
C ASP A 375 -0.73 -13.32 3.30
N GLU A 376 -0.62 -14.49 3.92
CA GLU A 376 0.54 -14.93 4.69
C GLU A 376 1.49 -15.71 3.79
N VAL A 377 2.74 -15.25 3.66
CA VAL A 377 3.78 -15.91 2.88
C VAL A 377 4.82 -16.49 3.82
N LEU A 378 4.89 -17.81 3.84
CA LEU A 378 5.90 -18.57 4.58
C LEU A 378 6.98 -19.05 3.61
N TRP A 379 8.22 -18.60 3.80
CA TRP A 379 9.41 -19.21 3.23
C TRP A 379 10.12 -20.06 4.27
N PHE A 380 10.56 -21.25 3.88
CA PHE A 380 11.21 -22.16 4.80
C PHE A 380 12.26 -23.03 4.11
N SER A 381 13.34 -23.34 4.83
CA SER A 381 14.40 -24.24 4.34
C SER A 381 13.98 -25.70 4.51
N ALA A 382 13.86 -26.47 3.42
CA ALA A 382 13.55 -27.90 3.46
C ALA A 382 14.38 -28.70 2.46
N GLU A 383 14.86 -29.89 2.88
CA GLU A 383 15.44 -30.88 1.96
C GLU A 383 14.31 -31.65 1.25
N TRP A 384 14.53 -32.12 0.01
CA TRP A 384 13.49 -32.73 -0.85
C TRP A 384 12.71 -33.87 -0.16
N LEU A 385 11.43 -33.99 -0.57
CA LEU A 385 10.27 -34.64 0.09
C LEU A 385 10.41 -36.11 0.52
N ASP A 386 11.51 -36.79 0.17
CA ASP A 386 11.75 -38.19 0.50
C ASP A 386 12.38 -38.39 1.89
N LYS A 387 12.87 -37.31 2.54
CA LYS A 387 13.33 -37.32 3.96
C LYS A 387 13.18 -35.99 4.75
N GLY A 388 12.53 -34.94 4.23
CA GLY A 388 12.75 -33.56 4.72
C GLY A 388 11.54 -32.73 5.18
N TRP A 389 11.70 -32.13 6.37
CA TRP A 389 11.15 -30.87 6.90
C TRP A 389 9.66 -30.54 6.68
N PHE A 390 8.83 -30.89 7.66
CA PHE A 390 7.41 -30.54 7.70
C PHE A 390 7.19 -29.12 8.24
N PRO A 391 6.48 -28.23 7.52
CA PRO A 391 5.86 -27.06 8.11
C PRO A 391 4.99 -27.48 9.29
N THR A 392 5.21 -26.87 10.45
CA THR A 392 4.42 -27.15 11.65
C THR A 392 3.56 -25.96 12.03
N LYS A 393 2.46 -26.26 12.72
CA LYS A 393 1.50 -25.29 13.25
C LYS A 393 1.20 -25.62 14.71
N ALA A 394 0.99 -24.59 15.53
CA ALA A 394 0.63 -24.73 16.94
C ALA A 394 -0.82 -24.28 17.16
N GLU A 395 -1.72 -25.20 17.48
CA GLU A 395 -3.10 -24.84 17.82
C GLU A 395 -3.31 -24.83 19.33
N LEU A 396 -3.51 -23.64 19.88
CA LEU A 396 -3.74 -23.42 21.30
C LEU A 396 -5.23 -23.46 21.65
N THR A 397 -5.60 -24.33 22.58
CA THR A 397 -6.94 -24.37 23.20
C THR A 397 -6.81 -24.14 24.69
N LYS A 398 -7.59 -23.21 25.25
CA LYS A 398 -7.64 -22.93 26.70
C LYS A 398 -8.97 -23.37 27.29
N THR A 399 -8.93 -24.27 28.26
CA THR A 399 -10.11 -24.77 28.98
C THR A 399 -9.90 -24.64 30.48
N GLY A 400 -10.50 -23.62 31.09
CA GLY A 400 -10.29 -23.32 32.51
C GLY A 400 -8.81 -23.01 32.82
N ASP A 401 -8.22 -23.80 33.72
CA ASP A 401 -6.82 -23.69 34.16
C ASP A 401 -5.85 -24.52 33.31
N LEU A 402 -6.30 -25.09 32.18
CA LEU A 402 -5.48 -25.87 31.27
C LEU A 402 -5.33 -25.15 29.93
N ALA A 403 -4.10 -25.12 29.43
CA ALA A 403 -3.78 -24.81 28.05
C ALA A 403 -3.25 -26.08 27.37
N GLU A 404 -3.86 -26.44 26.25
CA GLU A 404 -3.42 -27.51 25.37
C GLU A 404 -2.87 -26.90 24.08
N ILE A 405 -1.68 -27.33 23.67
CA ILE A 405 -1.12 -27.02 22.35
C ILE A 405 -1.09 -28.31 21.55
N GLN A 406 -1.88 -28.37 20.48
CA GLN A 406 -1.82 -29.44 19.49
C GLN A 406 -0.82 -29.06 18.40
N VAL A 407 0.19 -29.90 18.19
CA VAL A 407 1.08 -29.76 17.05
C VAL A 407 0.43 -30.37 15.82
N LYS A 408 0.48 -29.63 14.70
CA LYS A 408 0.03 -30.09 13.38
C LYS A 408 1.16 -30.02 12.36
N TYR A 409 1.04 -30.82 11.30
CA TYR A 409 1.89 -30.76 10.12
C TYR A 409 1.07 -30.59 8.85
N TYR A 410 1.68 -29.98 7.84
CA TYR A 410 1.07 -29.86 6.53
C TYR A 410 1.27 -31.16 5.72
N ASN A 411 0.16 -31.82 5.38
CA ASN A 411 0.18 -32.98 4.48
C ASN A 411 0.03 -32.49 3.03
N SER A 412 1.14 -32.55 2.27
CA SER A 412 1.17 -32.11 0.88
C SER A 412 0.37 -32.97 -0.10
N GLU A 413 0.05 -34.22 0.25
CA GLU A 413 -0.78 -35.09 -0.60
C GLU A 413 -2.26 -34.72 -0.50
N THR A 414 -2.71 -34.33 0.69
CA THR A 414 -4.10 -33.94 0.94
C THR A 414 -4.32 -32.43 0.92
N SER A 415 -3.24 -31.65 0.85
CA SER A 415 -3.23 -30.19 0.97
C SER A 415 -3.92 -29.68 2.24
N ASP A 416 -3.74 -30.37 3.36
CA ASP A 416 -4.45 -30.09 4.63
C ASP A 416 -3.53 -30.25 5.86
N TRP A 417 -3.89 -29.58 6.94
CA TRP A 417 -3.20 -29.65 8.23
C TRP A 417 -3.73 -30.79 9.08
N GLN A 418 -2.85 -31.72 9.43
CA GLN A 418 -3.20 -32.91 10.21
C GLN A 418 -2.51 -32.86 11.58
N ASN A 419 -3.13 -33.48 12.58
CA ASN A 419 -2.50 -33.65 13.89
C ASN A 419 -1.20 -34.44 13.74
N PHE A 420 -0.14 -33.95 14.36
CA PHE A 420 1.14 -34.62 14.35
C PHE A 420 1.23 -35.56 15.57
N GLU A 421 0.63 -36.75 15.46
CA GLU A 421 0.62 -37.77 16.52
C GLU A 421 2.04 -38.35 16.76
N MET A 422 2.87 -37.61 17.49
CA MET A 422 4.26 -37.97 17.74
C MET A 422 4.74 -37.38 19.07
N GLN A 423 5.39 -38.24 19.86
CA GLN A 423 6.02 -37.87 21.12
C GLN A 423 7.36 -37.16 20.90
N GLY A 424 7.68 -36.24 21.81
CA GLY A 424 9.01 -35.62 21.87
C GLY A 424 9.17 -34.38 21.02
N ILE A 425 8.11 -33.87 20.39
CA ILE A 425 8.17 -32.62 19.65
C ILE A 425 8.36 -31.45 20.61
N LYS A 426 9.42 -30.65 20.43
CA LYS A 426 9.70 -29.51 21.30
C LYS A 426 8.74 -28.35 21.05
N VAL A 427 8.10 -27.91 22.12
CA VAL A 427 7.24 -26.72 22.15
C VAL A 427 7.78 -25.75 23.19
N LYS A 428 8.05 -24.51 22.79
CA LYS A 428 8.39 -23.43 23.71
C LYS A 428 7.12 -22.73 24.18
N ILE A 429 7.06 -22.40 25.47
CA ILE A 429 6.04 -21.51 26.05
C ILE A 429 6.77 -20.48 26.91
N GLY A 430 6.82 -19.24 26.45
CA GLY A 430 7.70 -18.22 27.01
C GLY A 430 9.16 -18.66 26.92
N SER A 431 9.83 -18.76 28.06
CA SER A 431 11.23 -19.22 28.17
C SER A 431 11.36 -20.72 28.47
N SER A 432 10.26 -21.42 28.71
CA SER A 432 10.23 -22.83 29.12
C SER A 432 10.10 -23.77 27.93
N ASP A 433 10.74 -24.93 28.03
CA ASP A 433 10.71 -26.00 27.03
C ASP A 433 9.79 -27.14 27.47
N PHE A 434 8.95 -27.61 26.55
CA PHE A 434 8.05 -28.75 26.71
C PHE A 434 8.24 -29.73 25.56
N THR A 435 7.74 -30.96 25.73
CA THR A 435 7.74 -31.99 24.68
C THR A 435 6.36 -32.62 24.57
N THR A 436 5.90 -32.86 23.35
CA THR A 436 4.61 -33.51 23.09
C THR A 436 4.52 -34.94 23.64
N ASP A 437 3.31 -35.36 23.98
CA ASP A 437 2.94 -36.76 24.19
C ASP A 437 2.75 -37.54 22.88
N ASP A 438 2.33 -38.80 22.97
CA ASP A 438 2.11 -39.68 21.81
C ASP A 438 1.02 -39.17 20.84
N LEU A 439 0.17 -38.23 21.27
CA LEU A 439 -0.88 -37.60 20.47
C LEU A 439 -0.43 -36.26 19.86
N GLY A 440 0.83 -35.86 20.06
CA GLY A 440 1.35 -34.59 19.56
C GLY A 440 0.92 -33.38 20.38
N LYS A 441 0.57 -33.59 21.66
CA LYS A 441 0.01 -32.54 22.52
C LYS A 441 0.96 -32.15 23.64
N VAL A 442 0.96 -30.86 23.97
CA VAL A 442 1.53 -30.33 25.21
C VAL A 442 0.39 -29.74 26.04
N GLU A 443 0.17 -30.31 27.23
CA GLU A 443 -0.75 -29.75 28.22
C GLU A 443 0.03 -29.04 29.33
N VAL A 444 -0.37 -27.80 29.64
CA VAL A 444 0.22 -27.01 30.72
C VAL A 444 -0.86 -26.48 31.63
N SER A 445 -0.65 -26.67 32.94
CA SER A 445 -1.49 -26.03 33.96
C SER A 445 -1.12 -24.55 34.10
N LEU A 446 -2.10 -23.69 33.87
CA LEU A 446 -1.98 -22.24 33.95
C LEU A 446 -1.85 -21.74 35.39
N SER A 447 -2.38 -22.51 36.35
CA SER A 447 -2.30 -22.21 37.78
C SER A 447 -0.87 -22.16 38.34
N GLY A 448 0.07 -22.82 37.66
CA GLY A 448 1.49 -22.83 38.03
C GLY A 448 2.32 -21.73 37.35
N LEU A 449 1.73 -20.94 36.45
CA LEU A 449 2.40 -19.86 35.74
C LEU A 449 2.10 -18.50 36.39
N GLU A 450 3.10 -17.62 36.45
CA GLU A 450 2.87 -16.23 36.85
C GLU A 450 1.92 -15.53 35.88
N GLY A 451 1.04 -14.66 36.39
CA GLY A 451 0.12 -13.92 35.54
C GLY A 451 0.87 -13.08 34.50
N GLY A 452 0.51 -13.22 33.22
CA GLY A 452 1.27 -12.61 32.14
C GLY A 452 0.91 -13.13 30.76
N PHE A 453 1.70 -12.69 29.79
CA PHE A 453 1.60 -13.01 28.37
C PHE A 453 2.79 -13.87 27.95
N TYR A 454 2.52 -15.00 27.32
CA TYR A 454 3.49 -15.99 26.91
C TYR A 454 3.29 -16.31 25.43
N GLN A 455 4.36 -16.32 24.65
CA GLN A 455 4.31 -16.86 23.29
C GLN A 455 4.56 -18.35 23.34
N ALA A 456 3.74 -19.12 22.65
CA ALA A 456 3.93 -20.54 22.46
C ALA A 456 4.17 -20.87 20.99
N PHE A 457 5.11 -21.77 20.70
CA PHE A 457 5.43 -22.19 19.33
C PHE A 457 6.20 -23.52 19.32
N VAL A 458 6.11 -24.24 18.21
CA VAL A 458 6.94 -25.42 17.94
C VAL A 458 8.35 -24.99 17.56
N GLU A 459 9.37 -25.57 18.19
CA GLU A 459 10.75 -25.31 17.81
C GLU A 459 11.16 -26.08 16.55
N SER A 460 12.09 -25.52 15.79
CA SER A 460 12.76 -26.29 14.75
C SER A 460 13.67 -27.34 15.36
N GLN A 461 13.63 -28.56 14.82
CA GLN A 461 14.40 -29.70 15.30
C GLN A 461 14.46 -30.82 14.27
N ILE A 462 15.20 -31.89 14.58
CA ILE A 462 15.24 -33.13 13.80
C ILE A 462 14.97 -34.30 14.76
N ILE A 463 14.03 -35.17 14.40
CA ILE A 463 13.73 -36.42 15.12
C ILE A 463 13.72 -37.55 14.10
N ASP A 464 14.47 -38.63 14.37
CA ASP A 464 14.58 -39.81 13.49
C ASP A 464 14.90 -39.49 12.02
N GLY A 465 15.69 -38.42 11.80
CA GLY A 465 16.08 -37.96 10.47
C GLY A 465 15.02 -37.08 9.77
N THR A 466 13.87 -36.84 10.41
CA THR A 466 12.82 -35.94 9.94
C THR A 466 13.01 -34.56 10.54
N GLY A 467 13.10 -33.52 9.70
CA GLY A 467 13.14 -32.13 10.15
C GLY A 467 11.75 -31.54 10.43
N TYR A 468 11.69 -30.51 11.27
CA TYR A 468 10.47 -29.77 11.60
C TYR A 468 10.75 -28.28 11.51
N ILE A 469 9.89 -27.55 10.80
CA ILE A 469 9.98 -26.09 10.69
C ILE A 469 9.27 -25.46 11.88
N ARG A 470 9.82 -24.35 12.39
CA ARG A 470 9.22 -23.58 13.46
C ARG A 470 7.81 -23.12 13.09
N SER A 471 6.86 -23.26 14.03
CA SER A 471 5.49 -22.77 13.83
C SER A 471 5.39 -21.25 13.98
N GLU A 472 4.24 -20.70 13.60
CA GLU A 472 3.78 -19.42 14.09
C GLU A 472 3.76 -19.38 15.63
N LYS A 473 3.81 -18.16 16.18
CA LYS A 473 3.71 -17.94 17.62
C LYS A 473 2.27 -17.66 18.00
N VAL A 474 1.72 -18.47 18.90
CA VAL A 474 0.39 -18.26 19.47
C VAL A 474 0.48 -17.64 20.86
N ASN A 475 -0.45 -16.75 21.18
CA ASN A 475 -0.43 -15.98 22.40
C ASN A 475 -1.21 -16.70 23.51
N LEU A 476 -0.55 -17.00 24.62
CA LEU A 476 -1.13 -17.59 25.82
C LEU A 476 -1.11 -16.57 26.97
N THR A 477 -2.27 -16.22 27.50
CA THR A 477 -2.40 -15.38 28.69
C THR A 477 -2.85 -16.19 29.90
N THR A 478 -2.25 -15.91 31.06
CA THR A 478 -2.61 -16.54 32.35
C THR A 478 -2.72 -15.50 33.46
N GLY A 479 -3.45 -15.85 34.52
CA GLY A 479 -3.71 -15.00 35.67
C GLY A 479 -4.67 -13.84 35.40
N GLN A 480 -4.82 -12.97 36.39
CA GLN A 480 -5.43 -11.65 36.23
C GLN A 480 -4.36 -10.60 36.48
N ALA A 481 -4.33 -9.55 35.66
CA ALA A 481 -3.47 -8.40 35.91
C ALA A 481 -3.78 -7.82 37.30
N PRO A 482 -2.80 -7.31 38.05
CA PRO A 482 -3.05 -6.57 39.28
C PRO A 482 -4.08 -5.45 39.07
N LYS A 483 -4.95 -5.18 40.06
CA LYS A 483 -6.01 -4.15 39.92
C LYS A 483 -5.47 -2.75 39.65
N ASP A 484 -4.25 -2.46 40.07
CA ASP A 484 -3.51 -1.22 39.83
C ASP A 484 -2.88 -1.15 38.43
N HIS A 485 -2.86 -2.27 37.69
CA HIS A 485 -2.58 -2.31 36.25
C HIS A 485 -3.87 -2.31 35.41
N GLN A 486 -5.03 -2.21 36.06
CA GLN A 486 -6.34 -2.14 35.42
C GLN A 486 -6.90 -0.74 35.64
N VAL A 487 -7.31 -0.07 34.56
CA VAL A 487 -7.98 1.23 34.65
C VAL A 487 -9.46 1.02 34.38
N GLY A 488 -10.31 1.40 35.34
CA GLY A 488 -11.77 1.31 35.20
C GLY A 488 -12.34 2.45 34.36
N LEU A 489 -13.41 2.17 33.62
CA LEU A 489 -14.05 3.12 32.71
C LEU A 489 -15.42 3.52 33.26
N LYS A 490 -15.72 4.83 33.30
CA LYS A 490 -16.95 5.42 33.86
C LYS A 490 -17.25 6.76 33.16
N ALA A 491 -18.54 7.05 32.91
CA ALA A 491 -18.95 8.38 32.45
C ALA A 491 -20.34 8.82 33.00
N GLU A 492 -20.47 10.11 33.32
CA GLU A 492 -21.71 10.85 33.62
C GLU A 492 -21.52 12.25 33.03
N ILE A 493 -22.50 12.80 32.29
CA ILE A 493 -22.27 13.97 31.41
C ILE A 493 -23.24 15.12 31.72
N GLU A 494 -22.66 16.28 32.07
CA GLU A 494 -23.24 17.62 31.88
C GLU A 494 -22.31 18.49 31.02
N LYS A 495 -22.88 19.53 30.41
CA LYS A 495 -22.28 20.32 29.32
C LYS A 495 -21.76 21.66 29.84
N VAL A 496 -20.57 22.12 29.38
CA VAL A 496 -20.28 23.47 28.80
C VAL A 496 -18.81 23.94 28.98
N GLU A 497 -18.26 24.44 27.85
CA GLU A 497 -17.16 25.42 27.54
C GLU A 497 -15.80 25.47 28.27
N VAL A 498 -14.72 25.63 27.48
CA VAL A 498 -13.31 25.70 27.90
C VAL A 498 -12.60 26.93 27.30
N PRO A 499 -11.80 27.69 28.07
CA PRO A 499 -10.35 27.84 27.78
C PRO A 499 -9.47 28.05 29.07
N PRO A 500 -8.12 28.19 29.00
CA PRO A 500 -7.09 27.35 28.35
C PRO A 500 -5.84 27.06 29.25
N GLY A 501 -5.06 26.02 28.90
CA GLY A 501 -3.58 26.06 28.91
C GLY A 501 -2.78 25.22 29.92
N GLY A 502 -1.82 24.41 29.42
CA GLY A 502 -0.59 24.06 30.16
C GLY A 502 0.08 22.69 29.89
N LYS A 503 1.25 22.73 29.22
CA LYS A 503 2.46 21.84 29.23
C LYS A 503 2.37 20.34 28.83
N GLN A 504 3.29 19.96 27.93
CA GLN A 504 3.61 18.62 27.44
C GLN A 504 4.59 17.85 28.34
N ASP A 505 4.42 16.53 28.47
CA ASP A 505 5.43 15.50 28.15
C ASP A 505 4.88 14.05 28.27
N GLU A 506 3.80 13.76 27.54
CA GLU A 506 3.30 12.39 27.23
C GLU A 506 2.82 12.39 25.76
N ILE A 507 2.64 11.23 25.11
CA ILE A 507 1.89 11.15 23.84
C ILE A 507 0.45 11.56 24.15
N SER A 508 0.19 12.86 24.10
CA SER A 508 -1.12 13.41 24.34
C SER A 508 -1.82 13.56 22.99
N PHE A 509 -2.77 12.69 22.72
CA PHE A 509 -3.83 12.93 21.75
C PHE A 509 -5.17 12.85 22.47
N SER A 510 -6.16 13.57 21.98
CA SER A 510 -7.52 13.55 22.51
C SER A 510 -8.46 13.00 21.45
N VAL A 511 -9.36 12.12 21.84
CA VAL A 511 -10.48 11.67 21.03
C VAL A 511 -11.75 12.32 21.61
N SER A 512 -12.68 12.76 20.78
CA SER A 512 -13.91 13.45 21.20
C SER A 512 -15.04 13.20 20.20
N PRO A 513 -16.29 12.90 20.60
CA PRO A 513 -16.75 12.80 21.98
C PRO A 513 -16.26 11.52 22.65
N ASP A 514 -16.24 11.53 23.98
CA ASP A 514 -15.82 10.36 24.79
C ASP A 514 -16.84 9.19 24.69
N ILE A 515 -18.04 9.45 24.13
CA ILE A 515 -19.09 8.45 23.89
C ILE A 515 -19.70 8.68 22.49
N LEU A 516 -19.79 7.63 21.69
CA LEU A 516 -20.56 7.58 20.46
C LEU A 516 -21.93 6.94 20.72
N ASP A 517 -22.98 7.76 20.88
CA ASP A 517 -24.35 7.26 21.05
C ASP A 517 -25.06 7.08 19.70
N PHE A 518 -25.21 5.82 19.30
CA PHE A 518 -25.87 5.42 18.06
C PHE A 518 -27.41 5.46 18.11
N GLY A 519 -28.01 5.64 19.29
CA GLY A 519 -29.46 5.69 19.48
C GLY A 519 -30.15 4.33 19.33
N LYS A 520 -31.47 4.33 19.12
CA LYS A 520 -32.26 3.11 18.97
C LYS A 520 -32.22 2.60 17.53
N LEU A 521 -31.56 1.46 17.32
CA LEU A 521 -31.48 0.81 16.01
C LEU A 521 -32.31 -0.47 15.97
N LYS A 522 -32.89 -0.74 14.80
CA LYS A 522 -33.58 -1.99 14.48
C LYS A 522 -32.69 -2.80 13.53
N PRO A 523 -32.83 -4.13 13.46
CA PRO A 523 -32.22 -4.92 12.39
C PRO A 523 -32.49 -4.31 11.01
N GLY A 524 -31.44 -4.13 10.21
CA GLY A 524 -31.44 -3.43 8.93
C GLY A 524 -31.26 -1.90 9.01
N GLY A 525 -31.14 -1.32 10.20
CA GLY A 525 -30.87 0.10 10.41
C GLY A 525 -29.40 0.38 10.72
N SER A 526 -28.96 1.61 10.47
CA SER A 526 -27.63 2.10 10.85
C SER A 526 -27.67 3.53 11.39
N SER A 527 -26.58 3.93 12.03
CA SER A 527 -26.41 5.28 12.60
C SER A 527 -24.95 5.67 12.51
N VAL A 528 -24.70 6.91 12.09
CA VAL A 528 -23.35 7.49 11.95
C VAL A 528 -23.13 8.57 13.00
N LYS A 529 -21.94 8.57 13.60
CA LYS A 529 -21.49 9.54 14.59
C LYS A 529 -20.09 10.02 14.23
N ASN A 530 -19.79 11.29 14.47
CA ASN A 530 -18.47 11.82 14.18
C ASN A 530 -17.58 11.72 15.42
N LEU A 531 -16.39 11.17 15.22
CA LEU A 531 -15.34 11.06 16.22
C LEU A 531 -14.15 11.91 15.80
N THR A 532 -13.81 12.90 16.60
CA THR A 532 -12.71 13.83 16.41
C THR A 532 -11.47 13.35 17.15
N ILE A 533 -10.35 13.19 16.46
CA ILE A 533 -9.04 12.93 17.06
C ILE A 533 -8.18 14.17 16.90
N ASN A 534 -7.49 14.62 17.94
CA ASN A 534 -6.49 15.69 17.91
C ASN A 534 -5.20 15.17 18.54
N ASN A 535 -4.08 15.22 17.81
CA ASN A 535 -2.81 14.65 18.29
C ASN A 535 -1.88 15.63 19.01
N GLY A 536 -2.36 16.81 19.38
CA GLY A 536 -1.55 17.84 20.02
C GLY A 536 -0.29 18.13 19.21
N ASN A 537 0.87 18.22 19.87
CA ASN A 537 2.14 18.44 19.16
C ASN A 537 2.92 17.12 18.92
N ASN A 538 2.23 15.98 18.78
CA ASN A 538 2.87 14.69 18.58
C ASN A 538 2.53 14.11 17.20
N ARG A 539 3.53 13.64 16.46
CA ARG A 539 3.29 12.78 15.29
C ARG A 539 2.97 11.38 15.79
N ILE A 540 1.83 10.83 15.39
CA ILE A 540 1.34 9.54 15.89
C ILE A 540 0.82 8.66 14.76
N TYR A 541 0.97 7.35 14.93
CA TYR A 541 0.23 6.33 14.20
C TYR A 541 -0.79 5.73 15.17
N LEU A 542 -2.05 5.69 14.74
CA LEU A 542 -3.19 5.22 15.54
C LEU A 542 -3.77 3.95 14.94
N GLU A 543 -4.16 2.99 15.79
CA GLU A 543 -4.97 1.83 15.43
C GLU A 543 -6.17 1.73 16.37
N THR A 544 -7.20 0.98 15.98
CA THR A 544 -8.38 0.80 16.84
C THR A 544 -8.73 -0.63 17.17
N GLU A 545 -9.35 -0.80 18.34
CA GLU A 545 -9.89 -2.06 18.81
C GLU A 545 -11.30 -1.83 19.38
N ALA A 546 -12.28 -2.54 18.84
CA ALA A 546 -13.65 -2.52 19.34
C ALA A 546 -13.88 -3.73 20.28
N SER A 547 -14.47 -3.50 21.45
CA SER A 547 -14.75 -4.53 22.46
C SER A 547 -16.18 -4.40 23.02
N GLY A 548 -16.62 -5.38 23.83
CA GLY A 548 -17.97 -5.42 24.40
C GLY A 548 -18.94 -6.28 23.59
N ALA A 549 -20.18 -5.85 23.39
CA ALA A 549 -21.17 -6.64 22.66
C ALA A 549 -20.73 -6.91 21.20
N ASN A 550 -20.94 -8.13 20.71
CA ASN A 550 -20.56 -8.57 19.34
C ASN A 550 -21.03 -7.61 18.24
N VAL A 551 -22.18 -6.95 18.45
CA VAL A 551 -22.71 -5.96 17.50
C VAL A 551 -21.72 -4.83 17.21
N PHE A 552 -20.92 -4.39 18.19
CA PHE A 552 -19.89 -3.36 18.01
C PHE A 552 -18.60 -3.94 17.43
N GLN A 553 -18.18 -5.14 17.86
CA GLN A 553 -16.95 -5.77 17.37
C GLN A 553 -17.04 -6.09 15.86
N ASP A 554 -18.22 -6.53 15.41
CA ASP A 554 -18.41 -7.05 14.06
C ASP A 554 -18.99 -6.02 13.08
N ASN A 555 -19.68 -4.98 13.56
CA ASN A 555 -20.47 -4.09 12.70
C ASN A 555 -20.20 -2.59 12.91
N LEU A 556 -19.15 -2.24 13.65
CA LEU A 556 -18.68 -0.87 13.74
C LEU A 556 -17.71 -0.58 12.59
N ASN A 557 -17.95 0.53 11.91
CA ASN A 557 -17.16 1.00 10.79
C ASN A 557 -16.64 2.41 11.13
N ILE A 558 -15.35 2.67 10.95
CA ILE A 558 -14.70 3.97 11.16
C ILE A 558 -14.13 4.40 9.82
N ASP A 559 -14.63 5.51 9.31
CA ASP A 559 -14.17 6.12 8.06
C ASP A 559 -14.19 5.12 6.88
N GLY A 560 -15.26 4.33 6.78
CA GLY A 560 -15.45 3.32 5.74
C GLY A 560 -14.77 1.96 6.01
N LYS A 561 -13.93 1.83 7.05
CA LYS A 561 -13.24 0.59 7.42
C LYS A 561 -13.84 -0.09 8.63
N LEU A 562 -13.81 -1.41 8.71
CA LEU A 562 -14.21 -2.12 9.94
C LEU A 562 -13.35 -1.65 11.11
N GLY A 563 -13.97 -1.34 12.24
CA GLY A 563 -13.32 -0.74 13.40
C GLY A 563 -12.17 -1.59 13.99
N LYS A 564 -12.15 -2.90 13.74
CA LYS A 564 -11.06 -3.80 14.16
C LYS A 564 -9.79 -3.74 13.30
N ILE A 565 -9.83 -3.06 12.15
CA ILE A 565 -8.70 -2.88 11.23
C ILE A 565 -8.49 -1.41 10.82
N PHE A 566 -9.14 -0.48 11.53
CA PHE A 566 -8.95 0.94 11.25
C PHE A 566 -7.62 1.42 11.83
N SER A 567 -6.86 2.15 11.01
CA SER A 567 -5.64 2.82 11.41
C SER A 567 -5.51 4.18 10.72
N VAL A 568 -4.82 5.11 11.36
CA VAL A 568 -4.65 6.47 10.85
C VAL A 568 -3.35 7.11 11.33
N GLU A 569 -2.57 7.65 10.39
CA GLU A 569 -1.41 8.50 10.71
C GLU A 569 -1.85 9.95 10.89
N MET A 570 -1.27 10.61 11.88
CA MET A 570 -1.53 12.02 12.16
C MET A 570 -0.21 12.78 12.38
N ASP A 571 0.03 13.79 11.54
CA ASP A 571 1.16 14.73 11.63
C ASP A 571 0.95 15.77 12.73
N LEU A 572 2.02 16.45 13.14
CA LEU A 572 2.02 17.45 14.22
C LEU A 572 0.81 18.41 14.14
N GLY A 573 0.00 18.47 15.20
CA GLY A 573 -1.09 19.45 15.33
C GLY A 573 -2.38 19.10 14.58
N GLN A 574 -2.50 17.90 14.02
CA GLN A 574 -3.67 17.51 13.24
C GLN A 574 -4.89 17.22 14.10
N THR A 575 -6.05 17.60 13.54
CA THR A 575 -7.36 17.16 14.00
C THR A 575 -8.06 16.41 12.86
N LYS A 576 -8.47 15.17 13.08
CA LYS A 576 -9.24 14.35 12.13
C LYS A 576 -10.65 14.12 12.66
N ILE A 577 -11.65 14.22 11.79
CA ILE A 577 -13.04 13.89 12.13
C ILE A 577 -13.38 12.62 11.35
N LEU A 578 -13.61 11.53 12.05
CA LEU A 578 -13.85 10.20 11.53
C LEU A 578 -15.33 9.86 11.70
N PRO A 579 -16.07 9.58 10.61
CA PRO A 579 -17.43 9.06 10.73
C PRO A 579 -17.37 7.62 11.20
N VAL A 580 -18.02 7.34 12.33
CA VAL A 580 -18.19 6.01 12.88
C VAL A 580 -19.62 5.58 12.63
N GLU A 581 -19.83 4.53 11.85
CA GLU A 581 -21.12 3.91 11.59
C GLU A 581 -21.28 2.62 12.40
N LEU A 582 -22.45 2.44 13.02
CA LEU A 582 -22.89 1.15 13.51
C LEU A 582 -24.07 0.68 12.65
N SER A 583 -23.92 -0.46 11.99
CA SER A 583 -24.97 -1.07 11.17
C SER A 583 -25.46 -2.36 11.83
N ILE A 584 -26.78 -2.54 11.96
CA ILE A 584 -27.34 -3.77 12.54
C ILE A 584 -27.79 -4.68 11.38
N PRO A 585 -27.21 -5.88 11.21
CA PRO A 585 -27.64 -6.81 10.16
C PRO A 585 -29.14 -7.16 10.28
N LEU A 586 -29.83 -7.39 9.16
CA LEU A 586 -31.22 -7.87 9.17
C LEU A 586 -31.38 -9.22 9.89
N SER A 587 -30.30 -10.02 9.93
CA SER A 587 -30.23 -11.32 10.61
C SER A 587 -29.86 -11.24 12.10
N TYR A 588 -29.66 -10.04 12.65
CA TYR A 588 -29.20 -9.88 14.03
C TYR A 588 -30.26 -10.36 15.04
N ASN A 589 -29.89 -11.33 15.87
CA ASN A 589 -30.78 -12.03 16.81
C ASN A 589 -30.25 -12.11 18.25
N ASP A 590 -29.14 -11.45 18.57
CA ASP A 590 -28.46 -11.52 19.87
C ASP A 590 -28.60 -10.22 20.70
N ASN A 591 -28.52 -10.30 22.03
CA ASN A 591 -28.40 -9.15 22.95
C ASN A 591 -29.35 -7.96 22.69
N PHE A 592 -30.67 -8.21 22.60
CA PHE A 592 -31.67 -7.13 22.54
C PHE A 592 -31.74 -6.37 23.87
N GLY A 593 -31.61 -5.04 23.85
CA GLY A 593 -31.65 -4.19 25.04
C GLY A 593 -30.63 -3.06 24.95
N LEU A 594 -30.28 -2.48 26.10
CA LEU A 594 -29.09 -1.61 26.18
C LEU A 594 -27.85 -2.50 26.06
N VAL A 595 -26.99 -2.20 25.10
CA VAL A 595 -25.72 -2.90 24.88
C VAL A 595 -24.60 -1.87 24.90
N GLU A 596 -23.48 -2.24 25.54
CA GLU A 596 -22.33 -1.38 25.74
C GLU A 596 -21.08 -2.02 25.10
N GLY A 597 -20.12 -1.18 24.75
CA GLY A 597 -18.86 -1.57 24.14
C GLY A 597 -17.87 -0.41 24.15
N GLU A 598 -16.63 -0.69 23.79
CA GLU A 598 -15.55 0.29 23.79
C GLU A 598 -14.87 0.33 22.43
N LEU A 599 -14.38 1.50 22.06
CA LEU A 599 -13.54 1.70 20.89
C LEU A 599 -12.23 2.34 21.34
N THR A 600 -11.19 1.53 21.44
CA THR A 600 -9.88 1.94 21.92
C THR A 600 -9.03 2.44 20.76
N PHE A 601 -8.30 3.54 20.97
CA PHE A 601 -7.31 4.06 20.04
C PHE A 601 -5.92 3.86 20.63
N TRP A 602 -5.09 3.07 19.96
CA TRP A 602 -3.70 2.83 20.34
C TRP A 602 -2.79 3.74 19.54
N ALA A 603 -1.99 4.59 20.20
CA ALA A 603 -1.04 5.47 19.54
C ALA A 603 0.40 5.07 19.81
N ILE A 604 1.20 5.00 18.77
CA ILE A 604 2.67 5.02 18.89
C ILE A 604 3.21 6.36 18.39
N LYS A 605 4.24 6.87 19.05
CA LYS A 605 4.96 8.05 18.59
C LYS A 605 5.73 7.67 17.33
N LYS A 606 5.56 8.46 16.27
CA LYS A 606 6.37 8.37 15.07
C LYS A 606 7.54 9.35 15.09
#